data_AF-A0AAD7D409-F1
#
_entry.id   AF-A0AAD7D409-F1
#
_cell.length_a   1.000
_cell.length_b   1.000
_cell.length_c   1.000
_cell.angle_alpha   90.00
_cell.angle_beta   90.00
_cell.angle_gamma   90.00
#
_symmetry.space_group_name_H-M   'P 1'
#
loop_
_entity.id
_entity.type
_entity.pdbx_description
1 polymer ?
#
loop_
_entity_poly.entity_id
_entity_poly.type
_entity_poly.pdbx_seq_one_letter_code
_entity_poly.pdbx_strand_id
1 'polypeptide(L)'
;MLARLRSQLFQQRRSIGHSSRKIPKSQSPTPDPLAAPRRPSTSPTESSIPPSEFPPSESSTDAPKDFRSPWLFKAVGVGNFIVIPVVGVYAAFYWDWGDDDRDHVMKPARRWFKRQKDAFFSLSPPEQELATPGLVVPPLSGEEPTSTSGLSTAGLPKGFFKPFFLVKGVDPAGPAAIAGLRDDDLIVTFGETPVRDLAPLKYQAMISTAIKEQATIPVVVMRPGKHVLLSVNPTKEAGLGCDLQRFQPGQVNR
;
A
#
# COMPACT_ATOMS: atom_id res chain seq x y z
N MET A 1 -8.10 -41.78 -27.35
CA MET A 1 -6.69 -41.39 -27.64
C MET A 1 -6.41 -39.88 -27.60
N LEU A 2 -7.38 -39.00 -27.32
CA LEU A 2 -7.18 -37.54 -27.24
C LEU A 2 -6.86 -36.99 -25.84
N ALA A 3 -6.87 -37.84 -24.80
CA ALA A 3 -6.59 -37.43 -23.41
C ALA A 3 -5.10 -37.46 -23.02
N ARG A 4 -4.21 -37.97 -23.87
CA ARG A 4 -2.76 -38.10 -23.56
C ARG A 4 -1.88 -36.95 -24.07
N LEU A 5 -2.39 -36.03 -24.90
CA LEU A 5 -1.56 -34.95 -25.46
C LEU A 5 -1.48 -33.67 -24.60
N ARG A 6 -2.31 -33.51 -23.56
CA ARG A 6 -2.26 -32.32 -22.69
C ARG A 6 -1.25 -32.42 -21.54
N SER A 7 -0.64 -33.58 -21.32
CA SER A 7 0.30 -33.81 -20.21
C SER A 7 1.76 -33.41 -20.49
N GLN A 8 2.16 -33.18 -21.75
CA GLN A 8 3.57 -32.90 -22.06
C GLN A 8 3.94 -31.42 -22.15
N LEU A 9 2.96 -30.52 -22.36
CA LEU A 9 3.24 -29.08 -22.47
C LEU A 9 3.45 -28.36 -21.12
N PHE A 10 3.30 -29.05 -19.97
CA PHE A 10 3.45 -28.43 -18.65
C PHE A 10 4.81 -28.69 -17.97
N GLN A 11 5.69 -29.52 -18.54
CA GLN A 11 7.03 -29.77 -17.98
C GLN A 11 8.12 -28.82 -18.51
N GLN A 12 7.87 -28.06 -19.58
CA GLN A 12 8.91 -27.28 -20.26
C GLN A 12 8.98 -25.79 -19.85
N ARG A 13 8.57 -25.46 -18.61
CA ARG A 13 8.67 -24.08 -18.06
C ARG A 13 9.37 -23.99 -16.70
N ARG A 14 10.11 -25.05 -16.30
CA ARG A 14 10.94 -25.08 -15.09
C ARG A 14 12.43 -25.18 -15.44
N SER A 15 12.98 -24.21 -16.17
CA SER A 15 14.43 -24.06 -16.33
C SER A 15 14.81 -22.66 -16.82
N ILE A 16 14.46 -21.64 -16.04
CA ILE A 16 15.15 -20.35 -16.15
C ILE A 16 15.76 -20.11 -14.77
N GLY A 17 17.01 -20.55 -14.63
CA GLY A 17 17.83 -20.32 -13.46
C GLY A 17 17.96 -18.82 -13.21
N HIS A 18 17.40 -18.35 -12.10
CA HIS A 18 17.80 -17.08 -11.52
C HIS A 18 19.18 -17.28 -10.88
N SER A 19 20.19 -16.95 -11.67
CA SER A 19 21.57 -16.75 -11.25
C SER A 19 21.60 -15.77 -10.07
N SER A 20 21.85 -16.33 -8.89
CA SER A 20 22.01 -15.61 -7.64
C SER A 20 23.33 -14.85 -7.68
N ARG A 21 23.33 -13.64 -8.27
CA ARG A 21 24.43 -12.68 -8.12
C ARG A 21 24.53 -12.30 -6.64
N LYS A 22 25.54 -12.86 -5.97
CA LYS A 22 26.04 -12.37 -4.69
C LYS A 22 26.45 -10.92 -4.88
N ILE A 23 25.65 -9.99 -4.39
CA ILE A 23 26.05 -8.59 -4.23
C ILE A 23 27.09 -8.58 -3.09
N PRO A 24 28.33 -8.14 -3.33
CA PRO A 24 29.31 -8.03 -2.25
C PRO A 24 28.81 -7.02 -1.22
N LYS A 25 28.93 -7.40 0.06
CA LYS A 25 28.73 -6.52 1.22
C LYS A 25 29.51 -5.22 1.00
N SER A 26 28.80 -4.13 0.76
CA SER A 26 29.35 -2.79 0.89
C SER A 26 29.82 -2.63 2.33
N GLN A 27 31.14 -2.69 2.53
CA GLN A 27 31.78 -2.28 3.75
C GLN A 27 31.39 -0.83 4.01
N SER A 28 30.81 -0.56 5.17
CA SER A 28 30.63 0.78 5.70
C SER A 28 32.01 1.42 5.87
N PRO A 29 32.26 2.61 5.29
CA PRO A 29 33.52 3.30 5.48
C PRO A 29 33.64 3.72 6.95
N THR A 30 34.77 3.34 7.54
CA THR A 30 35.33 3.85 8.78
C THR A 30 35.30 5.39 8.77
N PRO A 31 34.85 6.06 9.84
CA PRO A 31 35.00 7.51 9.93
C PRO A 31 36.47 7.83 10.17
N ASP A 32 37.15 8.36 9.16
CA ASP A 32 38.45 9.01 9.32
C ASP A 32 38.29 10.20 10.28
N PRO A 33 38.98 10.21 11.43
CA PRO A 33 39.16 11.42 12.20
C PRO A 33 40.35 12.14 11.58
N LEU A 34 40.10 13.24 10.84
CA LEU A 34 41.02 14.35 10.51
C LEU A 34 40.58 15.00 9.19
N ALA A 35 39.43 15.65 9.18
CA ALA A 35 39.04 16.56 8.10
C ALA A 35 39.07 18.01 8.61
N ALA A 36 40.12 18.71 8.19
CA ALA A 36 40.36 20.14 8.39
C ALA A 36 39.18 21.02 7.92
N PRO A 37 39.03 22.25 8.45
CA PRO A 37 37.95 23.16 8.10
C PRO A 37 37.99 23.56 6.61
N ARG A 38 36.92 23.24 5.87
CA ARG A 38 36.72 23.73 4.50
C ARG A 38 36.48 25.23 4.55
N ARG A 39 37.41 25.98 3.95
CA ARG A 39 37.27 27.42 3.66
C ARG A 39 36.08 27.67 2.70
N PRO A 40 35.37 28.79 2.85
CA PRO A 40 34.39 29.23 1.86
C PRO A 40 35.10 29.58 0.55
N SER A 41 34.68 28.94 -0.54
CA SER A 41 35.11 29.27 -1.89
C SER A 41 34.35 30.51 -2.36
N THR A 42 35.03 31.64 -2.32
CA THR A 42 34.69 32.83 -3.11
C THR A 42 35.07 32.54 -4.56
N SER A 43 34.08 32.49 -5.44
CA SER A 43 34.29 32.48 -6.89
C SER A 43 34.27 33.92 -7.41
N PRO A 44 35.38 34.43 -7.97
CA PRO A 44 35.39 35.61 -8.82
C PRO A 44 35.28 35.13 -10.28
N THR A 45 34.22 35.48 -10.98
CA THR A 45 34.23 35.46 -12.45
C THR A 45 33.44 36.65 -12.94
N GLU A 46 34.14 37.77 -12.84
CA GLU A 46 33.91 39.03 -13.52
C GLU A 46 34.12 38.77 -15.03
N SER A 47 33.02 38.55 -15.76
CA SER A 47 33.05 38.58 -17.22
C SER A 47 32.88 40.04 -17.65
N SER A 48 33.99 40.63 -18.09
CA SER A 48 34.09 41.92 -18.75
C SER A 48 33.35 41.89 -20.09
N ILE A 49 32.04 42.16 -20.04
CA ILE A 49 31.26 42.58 -21.20
C ILE A 49 31.54 44.08 -21.36
N PRO A 50 31.99 44.57 -22.53
CA PRO A 50 32.20 45.99 -22.76
C PRO A 50 30.88 46.74 -22.52
N PRO A 51 30.90 47.94 -21.91
CA PRO A 51 29.70 48.72 -21.67
C PRO A 51 29.07 49.05 -23.02
N SER A 52 28.03 48.30 -23.38
CA SER A 52 27.17 48.68 -24.49
C SER A 52 26.48 49.96 -24.06
N GLU A 53 26.94 51.07 -24.65
CA GLU A 53 26.35 52.40 -24.63
C GLU A 53 24.98 52.33 -25.32
N PHE A 54 24.06 51.59 -24.73
CA PHE A 54 22.65 51.80 -25.02
C PHE A 54 22.30 53.17 -24.44
N PRO A 55 21.67 54.06 -25.23
CA PRO A 55 21.18 55.31 -24.69
C PRO A 55 20.33 54.97 -23.46
N PRO A 56 20.42 55.76 -22.37
CA PRO A 56 19.59 55.55 -21.19
C PRO A 56 18.16 55.43 -21.69
N SER A 57 17.60 54.21 -21.60
CA SER A 57 16.21 53.99 -21.91
C SER A 57 15.49 54.91 -20.94
N GLU A 58 14.97 56.02 -21.46
CA GLU A 58 14.13 56.93 -20.68
C GLU A 58 13.15 56.04 -19.95
N SER A 59 13.33 55.97 -18.64
CA SER A 59 12.49 55.22 -17.74
C SER A 59 11.16 55.96 -17.71
N SER A 60 10.38 55.79 -18.79
CA SER A 60 8.98 56.11 -18.81
C SER A 60 8.36 55.19 -17.77
N THR A 61 8.27 55.70 -16.55
CA THR A 61 7.58 55.13 -15.40
C THR A 61 6.08 54.92 -15.64
N ASP A 62 5.62 55.09 -16.88
CA ASP A 62 4.30 54.73 -17.38
C ASP A 62 4.36 53.34 -18.02
N ALA A 63 4.78 52.34 -17.23
CA ALA A 63 4.48 50.97 -17.60
C ALA A 63 2.96 50.90 -17.84
N PRO A 64 2.49 50.48 -19.03
CA PRO A 64 1.08 50.50 -19.36
C PRO A 64 0.33 49.72 -18.27
N LYS A 65 -0.51 50.43 -17.51
CA LYS A 65 -1.30 49.83 -16.44
C LYS A 65 -2.14 48.73 -17.08
N ASP A 66 -1.82 47.48 -16.75
CA ASP A 66 -2.58 46.34 -17.22
C ASP A 66 -4.04 46.52 -16.78
N PHE A 67 -4.96 46.60 -17.75
CA PHE A 67 -6.38 46.90 -17.52
C PHE A 67 -7.12 45.76 -16.80
N ARG A 68 -6.44 44.63 -16.58
CA ARG A 68 -7.01 43.45 -15.95
C ARG A 68 -7.05 43.64 -14.44
N SER A 69 -8.26 43.55 -13.88
CA SER A 69 -8.42 43.60 -12.43
C SER A 69 -7.54 42.52 -11.75
N PRO A 70 -6.84 42.83 -10.65
CA PRO A 70 -5.91 41.90 -10.00
C PRO A 70 -6.52 40.55 -9.59
N TRP A 71 -7.84 40.49 -9.37
CA TRP A 71 -8.55 39.25 -9.05
C TRP A 71 -8.63 38.28 -10.24
N LEU A 72 -8.59 38.79 -11.48
CA LEU A 72 -8.70 37.96 -12.68
C LEU A 72 -7.50 37.01 -12.81
N PHE A 73 -6.29 37.48 -12.50
CA PHE A 73 -5.10 36.62 -12.49
C PHE A 73 -5.19 35.49 -11.47
N LYS A 74 -5.79 35.77 -10.30
CA LYS A 74 -6.05 34.74 -9.28
C LYS A 74 -7.10 33.73 -9.78
N ALA A 75 -8.17 34.20 -10.41
CA ALA A 75 -9.22 33.34 -10.96
C ALA A 75 -8.68 32.43 -12.09
N VAL A 76 -7.87 32.97 -13.01
CA VAL A 76 -7.22 32.16 -14.07
C VAL A 76 -6.24 31.17 -13.47
N GLY A 77 -5.46 31.56 -12.46
CA GLY A 77 -4.54 30.65 -11.76
C GLY A 77 -5.27 29.46 -11.13
N VAL A 78 -6.36 29.73 -10.39
CA VAL A 78 -7.20 28.69 -9.79
C VAL A 78 -7.89 27.85 -10.86
N GLY A 79 -8.40 28.48 -11.92
CA GLY A 79 -9.03 27.80 -13.05
C GLY A 79 -8.08 26.81 -13.71
N ASN A 80 -6.86 27.22 -14.04
CA ASN A 80 -5.84 26.33 -14.61
C ASN A 80 -5.46 25.19 -13.65
N PHE A 81 -5.36 25.49 -12.35
CA PHE A 81 -5.06 24.48 -11.34
C PHE A 81 -6.15 23.40 -11.23
N ILE A 82 -7.41 23.73 -11.55
CA ILE A 82 -8.52 22.77 -11.56
C ILE A 82 -8.64 22.08 -12.93
N VAL A 83 -8.58 22.84 -14.02
CA VAL A 83 -8.83 22.33 -15.38
C VAL A 83 -7.75 21.35 -15.82
N ILE A 84 -6.47 21.65 -15.60
CA ILE A 84 -5.36 20.79 -16.03
C ILE A 84 -5.46 19.36 -15.44
N PRO A 85 -5.62 19.15 -14.12
CA PRO A 85 -5.75 17.80 -13.57
C PRO A 85 -7.05 17.11 -13.99
N VAL A 86 -8.17 17.85 -14.11
CA VAL A 86 -9.45 17.28 -14.59
C VAL A 86 -9.30 16.72 -16.01
N VAL A 87 -8.67 17.48 -16.91
CA VAL A 87 -8.37 17.01 -18.27
C VAL A 87 -7.43 15.81 -18.25
N GLY A 88 -6.42 15.79 -17.37
CA GLY A 88 -5.52 14.64 -17.20
C GLY A 88 -6.23 13.37 -16.77
N VAL A 89 -7.16 13.46 -15.81
CA VAL A 89 -7.99 12.33 -15.37
C VAL A 89 -8.94 11.89 -16.48
N TYR A 90 -9.60 12.84 -17.15
CA TYR A 90 -10.49 12.54 -18.28
C TYR A 90 -9.73 11.83 -19.42
N ALA A 91 -8.54 12.31 -19.78
CA ALA A 91 -7.70 11.67 -20.78
C ALA A 91 -7.25 10.26 -20.36
N ALA A 92 -6.92 10.03 -19.08
CA ALA A 92 -6.49 8.73 -18.60
C ALA A 92 -7.63 7.69 -18.60
N PHE A 93 -8.85 8.10 -18.22
CA PHE A 93 -9.96 7.16 -17.94
C PHE A 93 -11.04 7.11 -19.03
N TYR A 94 -11.30 8.21 -19.73
CA TYR A 94 -12.45 8.34 -20.64
C TYR A 94 -12.05 8.59 -22.09
N TRP A 95 -10.98 9.32 -22.35
CA TRP A 95 -10.51 9.49 -23.72
C TRP A 95 -9.86 8.19 -24.20
N ASP A 96 -10.51 7.55 -25.17
CA ASP A 96 -10.10 6.27 -25.72
C ASP A 96 -9.23 6.50 -26.96
N TRP A 97 -7.94 6.20 -26.84
CA TRP A 97 -6.93 6.50 -27.87
C TRP A 97 -6.77 5.36 -28.91
N GLY A 98 -7.86 4.68 -29.25
CA GLY A 98 -7.93 3.71 -30.35
C GLY A 98 -7.97 2.23 -29.94
N ASP A 99 -8.40 1.41 -30.90
CA ASP A 99 -8.80 0.00 -30.86
C ASP A 99 -8.24 -0.86 -29.69
N ASP A 100 -9.17 -1.52 -28.99
CA ASP A 100 -9.03 -2.33 -27.76
C ASP A 100 -7.87 -3.35 -27.72
N ASP A 101 -7.28 -3.66 -28.87
CA ASP A 101 -6.28 -4.72 -29.04
C ASP A 101 -4.84 -4.32 -28.67
N ARG A 102 -4.52 -3.02 -28.50
CA ARG A 102 -3.15 -2.62 -28.08
C ARG A 102 -3.03 -2.46 -26.57
N ASP A 103 -1.95 -2.96 -25.97
CA ASP A 103 -1.69 -2.81 -24.54
C ASP A 103 -1.34 -1.35 -24.19
N HIS A 104 -2.29 -0.61 -23.63
CA HIS A 104 -2.05 0.75 -23.15
C HIS A 104 -1.41 0.74 -21.76
N VAL A 105 -0.50 1.69 -21.54
CA VAL A 105 0.19 1.95 -20.26
C VAL A 105 -0.80 2.08 -19.08
N MET A 106 -2.04 2.53 -19.36
CA MET A 106 -3.06 2.77 -18.33
C MET A 106 -4.10 1.63 -18.17
N LYS A 107 -4.01 0.51 -18.91
CA LYS A 107 -4.93 -0.63 -18.74
C LYS A 107 -4.98 -1.17 -17.30
N PRO A 108 -3.86 -1.32 -16.57
CA PRO A 108 -3.90 -1.79 -15.18
C PRO A 108 -4.70 -0.85 -14.25
N ALA A 109 -4.53 0.47 -14.41
CA ALA A 109 -5.26 1.47 -13.63
C ALA A 109 -6.76 1.48 -13.96
N ARG A 110 -7.12 1.39 -15.26
CA ARG A 110 -8.54 1.26 -15.69
C ARG A 110 -9.19 -0.01 -15.15
N ARG A 111 -8.51 -1.17 -15.19
CA ARG A 111 -9.02 -2.43 -14.62
C ARG A 111 -9.21 -2.33 -13.12
N TRP A 112 -8.27 -1.68 -12.42
CA TRP A 112 -8.42 -1.42 -10.99
C TRP A 112 -9.64 -0.53 -10.71
N PHE A 113 -9.79 0.59 -11.42
CA PHE A 113 -10.92 1.49 -11.23
C PHE A 113 -12.27 0.83 -11.56
N LYS A 114 -12.32 0.03 -12.63
CA LYS A 114 -13.51 -0.76 -12.97
C LYS A 114 -13.88 -1.72 -11.83
N ARG A 115 -12.91 -2.43 -11.23
CA ARG A 115 -13.18 -3.26 -10.04
C ARG A 115 -13.69 -2.46 -8.85
N GLN A 116 -13.20 -1.24 -8.63
CA GLN A 116 -13.70 -0.38 -7.56
C GLN A 116 -15.14 0.09 -7.83
N LYS A 117 -15.45 0.49 -9.07
CA LYS A 117 -16.82 0.85 -9.47
C LYS A 117 -17.76 -0.34 -9.36
N ASP A 118 -17.35 -1.49 -9.89
CA ASP A 118 -18.14 -2.71 -9.81
C ASP A 118 -18.37 -3.09 -8.35
N ALA A 119 -17.35 -3.04 -7.48
CA ALA A 119 -17.52 -3.30 -6.05
C ALA A 119 -18.45 -2.30 -5.34
N PHE A 120 -18.51 -1.05 -5.79
CA PHE A 120 -19.37 -0.02 -5.19
C PHE A 120 -20.83 -0.12 -5.68
N PHE A 121 -21.05 -0.47 -6.95
CA PHE A 121 -22.38 -0.51 -7.56
C PHE A 121 -22.97 -1.92 -7.65
N SER A 122 -22.17 -2.97 -7.48
CA SER A 122 -22.68 -4.32 -7.27
C SER A 122 -23.03 -4.46 -5.80
N LEU A 123 -24.26 -4.86 -5.52
CA LEU A 123 -24.66 -5.33 -4.20
C LEU A 123 -23.67 -6.40 -3.73
N SER A 124 -23.31 -6.39 -2.45
CA SER A 124 -22.51 -7.48 -1.89
C SER A 124 -23.24 -8.82 -2.14
N PRO A 125 -22.55 -9.97 -2.27
CA PRO A 125 -23.21 -11.25 -2.48
C PRO A 125 -24.43 -11.53 -1.57
N PRO A 126 -24.41 -11.24 -0.25
CA PRO A 126 -25.59 -11.40 0.59
C PRO A 126 -26.72 -10.39 0.28
N GLU A 127 -26.41 -9.18 -0.17
CA GLU A 127 -27.42 -8.23 -0.62
C GLU A 127 -27.99 -8.58 -2.00
N GLN A 128 -27.21 -9.24 -2.88
CA GLN A 128 -27.73 -9.80 -4.14
C GLN A 128 -28.77 -10.89 -3.88
N GLU A 129 -28.57 -11.70 -2.82
CA GLU A 129 -29.55 -12.71 -2.39
C GLU A 129 -30.86 -12.06 -1.92
N LEU A 130 -30.78 -10.93 -1.21
CA LEU A 130 -31.97 -10.19 -0.75
C LEU A 130 -32.66 -9.40 -1.88
N ALA A 131 -31.88 -8.87 -2.82
CA ALA A 131 -32.38 -8.07 -3.93
C ALA A 131 -32.86 -8.91 -5.12
N THR A 132 -32.69 -10.24 -5.09
CA THR A 132 -33.25 -11.17 -6.07
C THR A 132 -34.51 -11.81 -5.50
N PRO A 133 -35.69 -11.15 -5.56
CA PRO A 133 -36.94 -11.72 -5.10
C PRO A 133 -37.32 -12.88 -6.03
N GLY A 134 -37.07 -14.12 -5.59
CA GLY A 134 -37.61 -15.31 -6.27
C GLY A 134 -36.68 -16.51 -6.39
N LEU A 135 -35.40 -16.42 -6.04
CA LEU A 135 -34.58 -17.62 -5.85
C LEU A 135 -34.87 -18.21 -4.46
N VAL A 136 -36.02 -18.87 -4.37
CA VAL A 136 -36.33 -19.84 -3.32
C VAL A 136 -35.28 -20.94 -3.44
N VAL A 137 -34.16 -20.79 -2.72
CA VAL A 137 -33.27 -21.93 -2.46
C VAL A 137 -34.10 -22.90 -1.63
N PRO A 138 -34.46 -24.08 -2.15
CA PRO A 138 -35.22 -25.04 -1.37
C PRO A 138 -34.41 -25.39 -0.10
N PRO A 139 -35.09 -25.59 1.04
CA PRO A 139 -34.42 -25.90 2.29
C PRO A 139 -33.68 -27.23 2.15
N LEU A 140 -32.36 -27.16 1.98
CA LEU A 140 -31.48 -28.30 2.12
C LEU A 140 -31.43 -28.64 3.61
N SER A 141 -32.25 -29.61 3.95
CA SER A 141 -32.38 -30.28 5.23
C SER A 141 -31.02 -30.50 5.92
N GLY A 142 -30.87 -29.91 7.11
CA GLY A 142 -30.24 -30.60 8.23
C GLY A 142 -28.71 -30.57 8.34
N GLU A 143 -28.06 -29.41 8.17
CA GLU A 143 -26.74 -29.21 8.79
C GLU A 143 -26.82 -28.12 9.86
N GLU A 144 -26.45 -28.50 11.08
CA GLU A 144 -26.52 -27.67 12.28
C GLU A 144 -25.70 -26.38 12.16
N PRO A 145 -26.15 -25.27 12.78
CA PRO A 145 -25.43 -24.02 12.83
C PRO A 145 -24.23 -24.16 13.78
N THR A 146 -23.15 -24.76 13.30
CA THR A 146 -21.83 -24.48 13.86
C THR A 146 -21.45 -23.07 13.42
N SER A 147 -21.90 -22.10 14.21
CA SER A 147 -21.51 -20.69 14.19
C SER A 147 -20.00 -20.57 14.41
N THR A 148 -19.23 -20.92 13.39
CA THR A 148 -17.85 -20.49 13.25
C THR A 148 -17.90 -19.37 12.23
N SER A 149 -17.94 -18.14 12.72
CA SER A 149 -17.60 -16.92 11.99
C SER A 149 -16.14 -17.03 11.52
N GLY A 150 -15.86 -17.96 10.63
CA GLY A 150 -14.62 -18.07 9.91
C GLY A 150 -14.69 -17.02 8.82
N LEU A 151 -14.20 -15.82 9.12
CA LEU A 151 -13.85 -14.84 8.11
C LEU A 151 -13.02 -15.57 7.04
N SER A 152 -13.65 -15.83 5.90
CA SER A 152 -13.10 -16.69 4.87
C SER A 152 -11.83 -16.04 4.34
N THR A 153 -10.69 -16.61 4.73
CA THR A 153 -9.36 -16.20 4.28
C THR A 153 -9.13 -16.53 2.80
N ALA A 154 -10.15 -17.06 2.10
CA ALA A 154 -10.10 -17.56 0.73
C ALA A 154 -9.83 -16.47 -0.33
N GLY A 155 -9.94 -15.19 0.01
CA GLY A 155 -9.69 -14.08 -0.91
C GLY A 155 -8.28 -13.48 -0.88
N LEU A 156 -7.42 -13.82 0.10
CA LEU A 156 -6.12 -13.16 0.19
C LEU A 156 -5.10 -13.77 -0.80
N PRO A 157 -4.40 -12.95 -1.61
CA PRO A 157 -3.43 -13.44 -2.58
C PRO A 157 -2.27 -14.18 -1.88
N LYS A 158 -1.92 -15.38 -2.35
CA LYS A 158 -0.90 -16.27 -1.75
C LYS A 158 0.50 -15.64 -1.57
N GLY A 159 0.80 -14.52 -2.24
CA GLY A 159 2.05 -13.76 -2.08
C GLY A 159 2.03 -12.70 -0.97
N PHE A 160 0.90 -12.50 -0.28
CA PHE A 160 0.74 -11.48 0.76
C PHE A 160 1.29 -11.93 2.11
N PHE A 161 1.49 -13.24 2.30
CA PHE A 161 1.68 -13.82 3.62
C PHE A 161 3.14 -14.02 4.03
N LYS A 162 3.97 -12.99 3.86
CA LYS A 162 5.30 -13.01 4.48
C LYS A 162 5.17 -12.55 5.93
N PRO A 163 5.46 -13.41 6.92
CA PRO A 163 5.39 -13.03 8.33
C PRO A 163 6.43 -11.94 8.62
N PHE A 164 6.04 -10.98 9.46
CA PHE A 164 6.89 -9.83 9.79
C PHE A 164 7.22 -9.74 11.28
N PHE A 165 6.28 -10.11 12.15
CA PHE A 165 6.51 -10.21 13.59
C PHE A 165 6.35 -11.64 14.08
N LEU A 166 7.21 -12.01 15.02
CA LEU A 166 7.16 -13.22 15.82
C LEU A 166 6.72 -12.83 17.23
N VAL A 167 5.68 -13.49 17.73
CA VAL A 167 5.24 -13.34 19.12
C VAL A 167 6.24 -14.10 20.01
N LYS A 168 6.98 -13.36 20.84
CA LYS A 168 8.00 -13.95 21.72
C LYS A 168 7.47 -14.32 23.10
N GLY A 169 6.45 -13.62 23.55
CA GLY A 169 5.78 -13.86 24.81
C GLY A 169 4.41 -13.19 24.79
N VAL A 170 3.43 -13.85 25.38
CA VAL A 170 2.10 -13.30 25.61
C VAL A 170 1.87 -13.16 27.10
N ASP A 171 1.43 -11.99 27.55
CA ASP A 171 0.99 -11.79 28.93
C ASP A 171 -0.29 -12.62 29.15
N PRO A 172 -0.32 -13.59 30.08
CA PRO A 172 -1.48 -14.45 30.30
C PRO A 172 -2.74 -13.70 30.72
N ALA A 173 -2.60 -12.52 31.34
CA ALA A 173 -3.73 -11.65 31.69
C ALA A 173 -4.03 -10.59 30.62
N GLY A 174 -3.21 -10.53 29.56
CA GLY A 174 -3.28 -9.51 28.53
C GLY A 174 -4.34 -9.78 27.46
N PRO A 175 -4.71 -8.74 26.68
CA PRO A 175 -5.72 -8.87 25.64
C PRO A 175 -5.34 -9.84 24.50
N ALA A 176 -4.05 -10.00 24.19
CA ALA A 176 -3.57 -11.01 23.25
C ALA A 176 -3.86 -12.44 23.72
N ALA A 177 -3.65 -12.76 25.00
CA ALA A 177 -3.97 -14.09 25.54
C ALA A 177 -5.48 -14.38 25.48
N ILE A 178 -6.31 -13.39 25.83
CA ILE A 178 -7.78 -13.49 25.76
C ILE A 178 -8.23 -13.73 24.32
N ALA A 179 -7.60 -13.06 23.35
CA ALA A 179 -7.84 -13.28 21.92
C ALA A 179 -7.29 -14.61 21.40
N GLY A 180 -6.57 -15.37 22.23
CA GLY A 180 -6.01 -16.67 21.90
C GLY A 180 -4.70 -16.61 21.10
N LEU A 181 -3.98 -15.50 21.13
CA LEU A 181 -2.61 -15.38 20.60
C LEU A 181 -1.67 -16.29 21.41
N ARG A 182 -0.69 -16.89 20.75
CA ARG A 182 0.26 -17.81 21.38
C ARG A 182 1.71 -17.41 21.10
N ASP A 183 2.61 -17.86 21.95
CA ASP A 183 4.04 -17.80 21.68
C ASP A 183 4.34 -18.52 20.36
N ASP A 184 5.31 -18.00 19.63
CA ASP A 184 5.71 -18.43 18.29
C ASP A 184 4.67 -18.22 17.17
N ASP A 185 3.55 -17.54 17.46
CA ASP A 185 2.64 -17.08 16.40
C ASP A 185 3.36 -16.08 15.47
N LEU A 186 3.18 -16.27 14.17
CA LEU A 186 3.73 -15.38 13.16
C LEU A 186 2.65 -14.42 12.65
N ILE A 187 2.77 -13.14 12.98
CA ILE A 187 1.78 -12.14 12.57
C ILE A 187 2.05 -11.69 11.14
N VAL A 188 0.99 -11.74 10.33
CA VAL A 188 1.03 -11.40 8.91
C VAL A 188 0.28 -10.12 8.58
N THR A 189 -0.91 -9.93 9.17
CA THR A 189 -1.73 -8.73 8.97
C THR A 189 -2.23 -8.19 10.30
N PHE A 190 -2.37 -6.86 10.32
CA PHE A 190 -3.00 -6.10 11.40
C PHE A 190 -4.11 -5.27 10.78
N GLY A 191 -5.35 -5.52 11.19
CA GLY A 191 -6.52 -5.01 10.49
C GLY A 191 -6.54 -5.54 9.05
N GLU A 192 -6.82 -4.62 8.13
CA GLU A 192 -6.77 -4.87 6.69
C GLU A 192 -5.36 -4.62 6.10
N THR A 193 -4.41 -4.13 6.92
CA THR A 193 -3.09 -3.72 6.45
C THR A 193 -2.07 -4.84 6.65
N PRO A 194 -1.31 -5.24 5.61
CA PRO A 194 -0.21 -6.16 5.77
C PRO A 194 0.93 -5.54 6.57
N VAL A 195 1.50 -6.32 7.49
CA VAL A 195 2.51 -5.81 8.42
C VAL A 195 3.79 -5.35 7.73
N ARG A 196 4.16 -5.95 6.59
CA ARG A 196 5.32 -5.52 5.81
C ARG A 196 5.26 -4.05 5.35
N ASP A 197 4.05 -3.51 5.18
CA ASP A 197 3.80 -2.16 4.67
C ASP A 197 3.53 -1.17 5.83
N LEU A 198 3.43 -1.68 7.07
CA LEU A 198 3.31 -0.90 8.28
C LEU A 198 4.68 -0.41 8.75
N ALA A 199 4.97 0.86 8.49
CA ALA A 199 6.05 1.54 9.20
C ALA A 199 5.82 1.47 10.73
N PRO A 200 6.88 1.38 11.56
CA PRO A 200 6.74 1.27 13.02
C PRO A 200 5.83 2.33 13.65
N LEU A 201 5.86 3.55 13.11
CA LEU A 201 5.02 4.66 13.55
C LEU A 201 3.53 4.44 13.26
N LYS A 202 3.19 3.83 12.12
CA LYS A 202 1.78 3.56 11.75
C LYS A 202 1.17 2.47 12.65
N TYR A 203 1.98 1.49 13.03
CA TYR A 203 1.54 0.43 13.93
C TYR A 203 1.14 0.99 15.31
N GLN A 204 1.98 1.83 15.92
CA GLN A 204 1.64 2.47 17.19
C GLN A 204 0.40 3.37 17.07
N ALA A 205 0.28 4.12 15.98
CA ALA A 205 -0.89 4.96 15.73
C ALA A 205 -2.18 4.12 15.67
N MET A 206 -2.18 3.01 14.92
CA MET A 206 -3.34 2.12 14.81
C MET A 206 -3.78 1.56 16.17
N ILE A 207 -2.83 1.09 16.98
CA ILE A 207 -3.14 0.60 18.34
C ILE A 207 -3.69 1.74 19.20
N SER A 208 -3.07 2.92 19.14
CA SER A 208 -3.52 4.07 19.93
C SER A 208 -4.95 4.52 19.57
N THR A 209 -5.33 4.44 18.30
CA THR A 209 -6.68 4.74 17.83
C THR A 209 -7.66 3.67 18.30
N ALA A 210 -7.31 2.39 18.14
CA ALA A 210 -8.15 1.29 18.60
C ALA A 210 -8.40 1.32 20.11
N ILE A 211 -7.40 1.70 20.92
CA ILE A 211 -7.57 1.90 22.37
C ILE A 211 -8.55 3.05 22.67
N LYS A 212 -8.42 4.19 21.96
CA LYS A 212 -9.31 5.35 22.16
C LYS A 212 -10.75 5.05 21.79
N GLU A 213 -10.95 4.27 20.73
CA GLU A 213 -12.27 3.90 20.21
C GLU A 213 -12.80 2.59 20.83
N GLN A 214 -12.00 1.92 21.67
CA GLN A 214 -12.28 0.60 22.24
C GLN A 214 -12.63 -0.44 21.15
N ALA A 215 -12.00 -0.30 19.98
CA ALA A 215 -12.26 -1.09 18.79
C ALA A 215 -11.42 -2.37 18.78
N THR A 216 -12.03 -3.46 18.29
CA THR A 216 -11.36 -4.75 18.13
C THR A 216 -10.55 -4.76 16.84
N ILE A 217 -9.28 -5.14 16.91
CA ILE A 217 -8.37 -5.24 15.77
C ILE A 217 -8.35 -6.69 15.28
N PRO A 218 -8.75 -6.98 14.02
CA PRO A 218 -8.55 -8.30 13.45
C PRO A 218 -7.06 -8.52 13.12
N VAL A 219 -6.51 -9.64 13.54
CA VAL A 219 -5.11 -10.03 13.36
C VAL A 219 -5.08 -11.39 12.68
N VAL A 220 -4.35 -11.51 11.57
CA VAL A 220 -4.12 -12.83 10.95
C VAL A 220 -2.75 -13.33 11.37
N VAL A 221 -2.75 -14.45 12.09
CA VAL A 221 -1.55 -15.18 12.48
C VAL A 221 -1.38 -16.44 11.63
N MET A 222 -0.13 -16.87 11.48
CA MET A 222 0.23 -18.11 10.82
C MET A 222 0.74 -19.11 11.86
N ARG A 223 0.03 -20.24 11.98
CA ARG A 223 0.30 -21.38 12.87
C ARG A 223 0.49 -22.64 12.04
N PRO A 224 1.52 -23.46 12.27
CA PRO A 224 1.96 -24.56 11.37
C PRO A 224 1.48 -24.54 9.91
N GLY A 225 1.60 -23.40 9.21
CA GLY A 225 1.16 -23.25 7.80
C GLY A 225 -0.34 -23.00 7.57
N LYS A 226 -1.13 -22.89 8.64
CA LYS A 226 -2.54 -22.47 8.64
C LYS A 226 -2.66 -21.01 9.08
N HIS A 227 -3.53 -20.27 8.39
CA HIS A 227 -3.89 -18.91 8.77
C HIS A 227 -5.06 -18.95 9.76
N VAL A 228 -4.92 -18.21 10.85
CA VAL A 228 -5.97 -18.06 11.87
C VAL A 228 -6.24 -16.59 12.03
N LEU A 229 -7.51 -16.19 11.87
CA LEU A 229 -7.95 -14.85 12.22
C LEU A 229 -8.28 -14.81 13.70
N LEU A 230 -7.74 -13.84 14.40
CA LEU A 230 -7.99 -13.54 15.79
C LEU A 230 -8.47 -12.10 15.91
N SER A 231 -9.26 -11.83 16.94
CA SER A 231 -9.84 -10.51 17.20
C SER A 231 -9.30 -10.01 18.55
N VAL A 232 -8.41 -9.03 18.53
CA VAL A 232 -7.72 -8.53 19.73
C VAL A 232 -8.27 -7.17 20.13
N ASN A 233 -8.66 -6.99 21.39
CA ASN A 233 -9.12 -5.70 21.91
C ASN A 233 -8.02 -5.05 22.78
N PRO A 234 -7.29 -4.06 22.27
CA PRO A 234 -6.15 -3.48 22.98
C PRO A 234 -6.58 -2.63 24.18
N THR A 235 -5.75 -2.61 25.23
CA THR A 235 -5.97 -1.79 26.44
C THR A 235 -4.92 -0.70 26.59
N LYS A 236 -5.25 0.37 27.34
CA LYS A 236 -4.35 1.51 27.55
C LYS A 236 -3.05 1.12 28.28
N GLU A 237 -3.11 0.15 29.17
CA GLU A 237 -1.98 -0.26 30.03
C GLU A 237 -1.09 -1.29 29.35
N ALA A 238 -1.67 -2.31 28.72
CA ALA A 238 -0.92 -3.43 28.13
C ALA A 238 -0.72 -3.31 26.61
N GLY A 239 -1.40 -2.38 25.94
CA GLY A 239 -1.46 -2.33 24.48
C GLY A 239 -2.09 -3.62 23.95
N LEU A 240 -1.32 -4.42 23.19
CA LEU A 240 -1.75 -5.77 22.79
C LEU A 240 -1.49 -6.83 23.87
N GLY A 241 -0.63 -6.59 24.86
CA GLY A 241 -0.27 -7.60 25.86
C GLY A 241 0.60 -8.74 25.32
N CYS A 242 1.45 -8.46 24.33
CA CYS A 242 2.42 -9.42 23.80
C CYS A 242 3.72 -8.71 23.39
N ASP A 243 4.84 -9.42 23.51
CA ASP A 243 6.14 -8.98 23.01
C ASP A 243 6.32 -9.41 21.54
N LEU A 244 6.55 -8.44 20.67
CA LEU A 244 6.68 -8.64 19.23
C LEU A 244 8.12 -8.40 18.80
N GLN A 245 8.76 -9.45 18.29
CA GLN A 245 10.07 -9.35 17.69
C GLN A 245 9.97 -9.37 16.17
N ARG A 246 10.82 -8.62 15.47
CA ARG A 246 10.93 -8.72 14.02
C ARG A 246 11.32 -10.15 13.62
N PHE A 247 10.50 -10.77 12.79
CA PHE A 247 10.73 -12.12 12.30
C PHE A 247 11.98 -12.17 11.42
N GLN A 248 12.88 -13.10 11.70
CA GLN A 248 14.00 -13.44 10.82
C GLN A 248 13.84 -14.88 10.31
N PRO A 249 13.97 -15.13 8.99
CA PRO A 249 13.88 -16.46 8.44
C PRO A 249 14.95 -17.35 9.07
N GLY A 250 14.52 -18.47 9.69
CA GLY A 250 15.38 -19.40 10.43
C GLY A 250 15.23 -19.36 11.96
N GLN A 251 14.45 -18.42 12.52
CA GLN A 251 14.18 -18.39 13.96
C GLN A 251 13.10 -19.38 14.42
N VAL A 252 12.18 -19.80 13.54
CA VAL A 252 11.22 -20.86 13.88
C VAL A 252 11.90 -22.20 13.66
N ASN A 253 12.64 -22.65 14.66
CA ASN A 253 13.21 -24.00 14.73
C ASN A 253 13.14 -24.42 16.18
N ARG A 254 12.02 -25.03 16.59
CA ARG A 254 11.89 -25.83 17.80
C ARG A 254 10.59 -26.61 17.77
#